data_AF-A0ABD2UMS4-F1
#
_entry.id   AF-A0ABD2UMS4-F1
#
_cell.length_a   1.000
_cell.length_b   1.000
_cell.length_c   1.000
_cell.angle_alpha   90.00
_cell.angle_beta   90.00
_cell.angle_gamma   90.00
#
_symmetry.space_group_name_H-M   'P 1'
#
loop_
_entity.id
_entity.type
_entity.pdbx_description
1 polymer ?
#
loop_
_entity_poly.entity_id
_entity_poly.type
_entity_poly.pdbx_seq_one_letter_code
_entity_poly.pdbx_strand_id
1 'polypeptide(L)'
;MSEIETADELQRREFEEALEVKSLRRIISAYLNYPEAAEEDVKRWERSLTKLPPHHKALLSHLPSKFQKLRWCITENSYFIFEMLKMFEPPLDMSQDVDIRENQHLDDVSGSHHFSRSRNLCLCESTSTSGGVDCHCLAEPSSKETCNGKYPAPFNKEQEVDDCKSLPNQDTLYASSCCNGKVSSSPPEWLDPSLQLHVPLVDVDKVRCIIRNIVRDWANEGQKERDQCYRPILEELERLFPNRSNENPPTCLVPGAGLGRLALEISCLGFASQGNEFSYYMMICSSFILNHTQAAGEWTIFPWIHSNCNSVSDNDQLRPVSVPDIHPASAGITEGFSMCGGDFVEVYSDPSQAGVWDAVVTCFFLDTAHNIVEYIEIISKVLKDGGVWINLGPLLYHFADMYSPEDEMSIDLSLEDVKRVALHYGFIFEKESTIETTYTTNLRSMMQNRYYAAFWTMRKKTKATL
;
A
#
# COMPACT_ATOMS: atom_id res chain seq x y z
N MET A 1 -33.20 0.39 -26.47
CA MET A 1 -32.88 1.67 -27.12
C MET A 1 -31.47 1.99 -26.67
N SER A 2 -30.49 1.87 -27.57
CA SER A 2 -29.13 2.34 -27.32
C SER A 2 -29.18 3.86 -27.22
N GLU A 3 -28.79 4.42 -26.08
CA GLU A 3 -28.59 5.86 -25.95
C GLU A 3 -27.55 6.29 -26.98
N ILE A 4 -27.90 7.27 -27.81
CA ILE A 4 -26.95 7.91 -28.71
C ILE A 4 -26.12 8.82 -27.82
N GLU A 5 -24.93 8.34 -27.48
CA GLU A 5 -23.92 9.07 -26.73
C GLU A 5 -23.66 10.42 -27.42
N THR A 6 -23.71 11.51 -26.66
CA THR A 6 -23.51 12.84 -27.21
C THR A 6 -22.03 13.05 -27.57
N ALA A 7 -21.75 13.89 -28.56
CA ALA A 7 -20.35 14.17 -28.96
C ALA A 7 -19.51 14.70 -27.79
N ASP A 8 -20.13 15.42 -26.86
CA ASP A 8 -19.48 15.96 -25.66
C ASP A 8 -19.14 14.86 -24.64
N GLU A 9 -19.98 13.84 -24.48
CA GLU A 9 -19.72 12.68 -23.61
C GLU A 9 -18.60 11.80 -24.17
N LEU A 10 -18.60 11.59 -25.49
CA LEU A 10 -17.53 10.85 -26.16
C LEU A 10 -16.18 11.58 -25.99
N GLN A 11 -16.15 12.90 -26.22
CA GLN A 11 -14.93 13.69 -26.09
C GLN A 11 -14.41 13.72 -24.64
N ARG A 12 -15.30 13.73 -23.63
CA ARG A 12 -14.91 13.61 -22.22
C ARG A 12 -14.29 12.26 -21.91
N ARG A 13 -14.90 11.17 -22.38
CA ARG A 13 -14.36 9.81 -22.19
C ARG A 13 -12.99 9.64 -22.82
N GLU A 14 -12.81 10.09 -24.07
CA GLU A 14 -11.51 10.05 -24.74
C GLU A 14 -10.44 10.84 -23.97
N PHE A 15 -10.83 11.97 -23.37
CA PHE A 15 -9.94 12.78 -22.54
C PHE A 15 -9.61 12.13 -21.19
N GLU A 16 -10.57 11.48 -20.53
CA GLU A 16 -10.35 10.72 -19.29
C GLU A 16 -9.44 9.51 -19.53
N GLU A 17 -9.69 8.75 -20.60
CA GLU A 17 -8.85 7.62 -21.02
C GLU A 17 -7.41 8.08 -21.32
N ALA A 18 -7.25 9.22 -22.00
CA ALA A 18 -5.95 9.84 -22.23
C ALA A 18 -5.19 10.17 -20.93
N LEU A 19 -5.89 10.73 -19.94
CA LEU A 19 -5.32 11.05 -18.63
C LEU A 19 -4.96 9.77 -17.86
N GLU A 20 -5.78 8.73 -17.96
CA GLU A 20 -5.55 7.44 -17.33
C GLU A 20 -4.32 6.74 -17.92
N VAL A 21 -4.19 6.69 -19.25
CA VAL A 21 -3.00 6.18 -19.94
C VAL A 21 -1.75 6.95 -19.52
N LYS A 22 -1.83 8.29 -19.44
CA LYS A 22 -0.71 9.13 -18.97
C LYS A 22 -0.32 8.80 -17.52
N SER A 23 -1.31 8.60 -16.64
CA SER A 23 -1.07 8.22 -15.25
C SER A 23 -0.43 6.83 -15.16
N LEU A 24 -0.97 5.85 -15.88
CA LEU A 24 -0.45 4.49 -15.92
C LEU A 24 1.00 4.43 -16.42
N ARG A 25 1.32 5.15 -17.51
CA ARG A 25 2.70 5.29 -18.01
C ARG A 25 3.65 5.85 -16.96
N ARG A 26 3.21 6.88 -16.21
CA ARG A 26 3.99 7.46 -15.11
C ARG A 26 4.24 6.45 -13.99
N ILE A 27 3.24 5.64 -13.65
CA ILE A 27 3.32 4.62 -12.60
C ILE A 27 4.24 3.47 -13.01
N ILE A 28 4.11 2.97 -14.24
CA ILE A 28 5.03 1.97 -14.81
C ILE A 28 6.45 2.52 -14.80
N SER A 29 6.64 3.77 -15.23
CA SER A 29 7.94 4.43 -15.18
C SER A 29 8.48 4.52 -13.75
N ALA A 30 7.65 4.75 -12.74
CA ALA A 30 8.07 4.75 -11.34
C ALA A 30 8.61 3.37 -10.90
N TYR A 31 7.94 2.28 -11.29
CA TYR A 31 8.42 0.92 -11.05
C TYR A 31 9.75 0.66 -11.78
N LEU A 32 9.87 1.07 -13.05
CA LEU A 32 11.09 0.92 -13.84
C LEU A 32 12.28 1.70 -13.27
N ASN A 33 12.03 2.86 -12.65
CA ASN A 33 13.05 3.72 -12.04
C ASN A 33 13.43 3.31 -10.59
N TYR A 34 12.74 2.33 -9.98
CA TYR A 34 13.08 1.84 -8.64
C TYR A 34 14.57 1.49 -8.43
N PRO A 35 15.23 0.73 -9.33
CA PRO A 35 16.61 0.31 -9.13
C PRO A 35 17.57 1.51 -9.07
N GLU A 36 17.40 2.48 -9.96
CA GLU A 36 18.24 3.68 -10.03
C GLU A 36 18.04 4.56 -8.78
N ALA A 37 16.80 4.79 -8.38
CA ALA A 37 16.50 5.58 -7.19
C ALA A 37 17.05 4.94 -5.91
N ALA A 38 16.94 3.61 -5.77
CA ALA A 38 17.49 2.89 -4.64
C ALA A 38 19.03 2.87 -4.63
N GLU A 39 19.67 2.78 -5.80
CA GLU A 39 21.12 2.91 -5.94
C GLU A 39 21.61 4.31 -5.55
N GLU A 40 20.85 5.37 -5.86
CA GLU A 40 21.23 6.74 -5.50
C GLU A 40 21.23 6.96 -3.98
N ASP A 41 20.39 6.26 -3.23
CA ASP A 41 20.45 6.25 -1.76
C ASP A 41 21.76 5.63 -1.26
N VAL A 42 22.19 4.51 -1.84
CA VAL A 42 23.46 3.84 -1.48
C VAL A 42 24.64 4.73 -1.82
N LYS A 43 24.66 5.33 -3.03
CA LYS A 43 25.68 6.30 -3.44
C LYS A 43 25.73 7.50 -2.51
N ARG A 44 24.58 8.00 -2.04
CA ARG A 44 24.52 9.08 -1.05
C ARG A 44 25.20 8.67 0.26
N TRP A 45 24.96 7.45 0.75
CA TRP A 45 25.62 6.96 1.97
C TRP A 45 27.13 6.76 1.78
N GLU A 46 27.57 6.26 0.62
CA GLU A 46 28.98 6.15 0.27
C GLU A 46 29.67 7.51 0.20
N ARG A 47 29.04 8.50 -0.45
CA ARG A 47 29.54 9.89 -0.49
C ARG A 47 29.66 10.51 0.90
N SER A 48 28.81 10.13 1.85
CA SER A 48 28.95 10.55 3.25
C SER A 48 30.13 9.85 3.92
N LEU A 49 30.33 8.54 3.68
CA LEU A 49 31.47 7.79 4.19
C LEU A 49 32.81 8.35 3.67
N THR A 50 32.90 8.75 2.40
CA THR A 50 34.15 9.30 1.82
C THR A 50 34.58 10.61 2.47
N LYS A 51 33.66 11.38 3.04
CA LYS A 51 33.93 12.64 3.75
C LYS A 51 34.53 12.43 5.14
N LEU A 52 34.49 11.22 5.70
CA LEU A 52 35.01 10.96 7.05
C LEU A 52 36.55 10.98 7.11
N PRO A 53 37.15 11.40 8.24
CA PRO A 53 38.57 11.24 8.51
C PRO A 53 39.02 9.76 8.47
N PRO A 54 40.30 9.46 8.17
CA PRO A 54 40.78 8.08 8.05
C PRO A 54 40.54 7.20 9.29
N HIS A 55 40.70 7.76 10.49
CA HIS A 55 40.49 7.00 11.74
C HIS A 55 39.01 6.65 11.98
N HIS A 56 38.06 7.51 11.58
CA HIS A 56 36.62 7.18 11.60
C HIS A 56 36.28 6.11 10.56
N LYS A 57 36.85 6.18 9.35
CA LYS A 57 36.66 5.14 8.32
C LYS A 57 37.14 3.78 8.78
N ALA A 58 38.24 3.71 9.54
CA ALA A 58 38.74 2.45 10.10
C ALA A 58 37.74 1.80 11.07
N LEU A 59 37.06 2.59 11.91
CA LEU A 59 36.00 2.12 12.82
C LEU A 59 34.77 1.59 12.07
N LEU A 60 34.52 2.09 10.85
CA LEU A 60 33.37 1.77 10.01
C LEU A 60 33.74 0.91 8.80
N SER A 61 34.80 0.11 8.92
CA SER A 61 35.38 -0.70 7.83
C SER A 61 34.42 -1.75 7.25
N HIS A 62 33.34 -2.09 7.95
CA HIS A 62 32.29 -3.00 7.47
C HIS A 62 31.31 -2.35 6.48
N LEU A 63 31.15 -1.01 6.49
CA LEU A 63 30.13 -0.32 5.69
C LEU A 63 30.25 -0.54 4.17
N PRO A 64 31.45 -0.58 3.56
CA PRO A 64 31.57 -0.92 2.14
C PRO A 64 30.96 -2.29 1.79
N SER A 65 31.17 -3.29 2.65
CA SER A 65 30.55 -4.62 2.46
C SER A 65 29.03 -4.57 2.65
N LYS A 66 28.54 -3.78 3.62
CA LYS A 66 27.10 -3.52 3.79
C LYS A 66 26.49 -2.90 2.53
N PHE A 67 27.14 -1.91 1.93
CA PHE A 67 26.65 -1.26 0.70
C PHE A 67 26.61 -2.23 -0.49
N GLN A 68 27.55 -3.16 -0.60
CA GLN A 68 27.49 -4.23 -1.60
C GLN A 68 26.28 -5.15 -1.38
N LYS A 69 26.00 -5.53 -0.12
CA LYS A 69 24.81 -6.33 0.22
C LYS A 69 23.50 -5.59 -0.08
N LEU A 70 23.44 -4.28 0.20
CA LEU A 70 22.29 -3.45 -0.13
C LEU A 70 22.02 -3.44 -1.64
N ARG A 71 23.06 -3.32 -2.46
CA ARG A 71 22.93 -3.39 -3.94
C ARG A 71 22.41 -4.73 -4.41
N TRP A 72 22.88 -5.82 -3.82
CA TRP A 72 22.33 -7.15 -4.11
C TRP A 72 20.85 -7.23 -3.75
N CYS A 73 20.44 -6.76 -2.57
CA CYS A 73 19.02 -6.69 -2.20
C CYS A 73 18.18 -5.81 -3.16
N ILE A 74 18.75 -4.71 -3.66
CA ILE A 74 18.10 -3.86 -4.68
C ILE A 74 17.88 -4.66 -5.96
N THR A 75 18.87 -5.44 -6.41
CA THR A 75 18.75 -6.33 -7.58
C THR A 75 17.63 -7.35 -7.40
N GLU A 76 17.52 -7.99 -6.25
CA GLU A 76 16.45 -8.97 -5.97
C GLU A 76 15.07 -8.31 -5.99
N ASN A 77 14.91 -7.13 -5.36
CA ASN A 77 13.65 -6.38 -5.43
C ASN A 77 13.31 -5.96 -6.87
N SER A 78 14.31 -5.57 -7.64
CA SER A 78 14.14 -5.16 -9.05
C SER A 78 13.73 -6.35 -9.92
N TYR A 79 14.29 -7.53 -9.66
CA TYR A 79 13.88 -8.76 -10.32
C TYR A 79 12.39 -9.06 -10.06
N PHE A 80 11.94 -9.03 -8.80
CA PHE A 80 10.53 -9.18 -8.46
C PHE A 80 9.64 -8.15 -9.18
N ILE A 81 10.02 -6.86 -9.16
CA ILE A 81 9.26 -5.79 -9.82
C ILE A 81 9.15 -6.03 -11.33
N PHE A 82 10.24 -6.44 -11.98
CA PHE A 82 10.23 -6.66 -13.42
C PHE A 82 9.45 -7.90 -13.83
N GLU A 83 9.48 -9.00 -13.06
CA GLU A 83 8.61 -10.14 -13.29
C GLU A 83 7.14 -9.78 -13.12
N MET A 84 6.81 -8.97 -12.11
CA MET A 84 5.47 -8.42 -11.92
C MET A 84 5.02 -7.58 -13.13
N LEU A 85 5.86 -6.65 -13.62
CA LEU A 85 5.54 -5.83 -14.77
C LEU A 85 5.40 -6.64 -16.07
N LYS A 86 6.21 -7.70 -16.26
CA LYS A 86 6.09 -8.56 -17.46
C LYS A 86 4.75 -9.28 -17.56
N MET A 87 4.14 -9.59 -16.41
CA MET A 87 2.84 -10.25 -16.33
C MET A 87 1.67 -9.26 -16.32
N PHE A 88 1.94 -7.96 -16.19
CA PHE A 88 0.90 -6.95 -16.19
C PHE A 88 0.36 -6.75 -17.61
N GLU A 89 -0.93 -6.98 -17.78
CA GLU A 89 -1.68 -6.64 -18.99
C GLU A 89 -2.45 -5.35 -18.75
N PRO A 90 -2.03 -4.22 -19.34
CA PRO A 90 -2.73 -2.95 -19.18
C PRO A 90 -4.19 -3.05 -19.64
N PRO A 91 -5.14 -2.46 -18.89
CA PRO A 91 -6.56 -2.47 -19.28
C PRO A 91 -6.85 -1.55 -20.49
N LEU A 92 -5.89 -0.70 -20.88
CA LEU A 92 -6.00 0.30 -21.94
C LEU A 92 -4.89 0.11 -22.98
N ASP A 93 -5.17 0.49 -24.22
CA ASP A 93 -4.17 0.50 -25.29
C ASP A 93 -3.15 1.62 -25.08
N MET A 94 -1.95 1.25 -24.64
CA MET A 94 -0.86 2.20 -24.41
C MET A 94 0.02 2.44 -25.65
N SER A 95 -0.34 1.93 -26.84
CA SER A 95 0.47 2.09 -28.06
C SER A 95 0.35 3.46 -28.73
N GLN A 96 -0.70 4.23 -28.40
CA GLN A 96 -0.94 5.53 -29.02
C GLN A 96 -0.22 6.64 -28.26
N ASP A 97 0.56 7.47 -28.94
CA ASP A 97 1.07 8.71 -28.36
C ASP A 97 -0.09 9.70 -28.19
N VAL A 98 -0.55 9.85 -26.96
CA VAL A 98 -1.61 10.80 -26.65
C VAL A 98 -1.00 12.20 -26.55
N ASP A 99 -0.84 12.85 -27.71
CA ASP A 99 -0.51 14.27 -27.82
C ASP A 99 -1.69 15.09 -27.27
N ILE A 100 -1.73 15.28 -25.96
CA ILE A 100 -2.62 16.25 -25.32
C ILE A 100 -2.12 17.63 -25.75
N ARG A 101 -2.62 18.14 -26.89
CA ARG A 101 -2.30 19.49 -27.35
C ARG A 101 -2.70 20.48 -26.26
N GLU A 102 -1.70 21.04 -25.58
CA GLU A 102 -1.85 22.26 -24.78
C GLU A 102 -2.16 23.42 -25.74
N ASN A 103 -3.42 23.56 -26.16
CA ASN A 103 -3.87 24.73 -26.89
C ASN A 103 -3.95 25.91 -25.92
N GLN A 104 -2.86 26.66 -25.83
CA GLN A 104 -2.87 28.05 -25.41
C GLN A 104 -3.69 28.86 -26.43
N HIS A 105 -4.96 29.09 -26.14
CA HIS A 105 -5.67 30.24 -26.69
C HIS A 105 -6.22 31.05 -25.52
N LEU A 106 -5.53 32.15 -25.24
CA LEU A 106 -6.01 33.28 -24.48
C LEU A 106 -7.33 33.74 -25.12
N ASP A 107 -8.45 33.53 -24.45
CA ASP A 107 -9.56 34.47 -24.43
C ASP A 107 -10.33 34.31 -23.11
N ASP A 108 -10.52 35.47 -22.49
CA ASP A 108 -11.00 35.74 -21.14
C ASP A 108 -12.54 35.56 -21.06
N VAL A 109 -13.03 34.45 -20.49
CA VAL A 109 -14.37 34.36 -19.84
C VAL A 109 -14.33 33.31 -18.73
N SER A 110 -14.72 33.73 -17.53
CA SER A 110 -14.89 32.95 -16.31
C SER A 110 -15.71 31.66 -16.48
N GLY A 111 -15.23 30.54 -15.92
CA GLY A 111 -16.06 29.38 -15.59
C GLY A 111 -15.35 28.04 -15.70
N SER A 112 -15.12 27.40 -14.54
CA SER A 112 -14.85 25.96 -14.35
C SER A 112 -13.77 25.31 -15.23
N HIS A 113 -12.55 25.19 -14.69
CA HIS A 113 -11.54 24.27 -15.20
C HIS A 113 -11.18 23.25 -14.11
N HIS A 114 -11.71 22.04 -14.24
CA HIS A 114 -11.19 20.84 -13.60
C HIS A 114 -10.08 20.28 -14.50
N PHE A 115 -8.84 20.24 -14.01
CA PHE A 115 -7.72 19.61 -14.71
C PHE A 115 -6.86 18.79 -13.74
N SER A 116 -6.45 17.59 -14.18
CA SER A 116 -5.36 16.75 -13.66
C SER A 116 -5.55 16.01 -12.31
N ARG A 117 -6.47 15.04 -12.27
CA ARG A 117 -6.53 13.99 -11.23
C ARG A 117 -5.46 12.90 -11.42
N SER A 118 -4.28 13.11 -10.84
CA SER A 118 -3.36 12.03 -10.45
C SER A 118 -2.22 12.62 -9.61
N ARG A 119 -2.41 12.71 -8.29
CA ARG A 119 -1.33 13.04 -7.34
C ARG A 119 -1.65 12.57 -5.92
N ASN A 120 -0.57 12.13 -5.27
CA ASN A 120 -0.35 11.80 -3.85
C ASN A 120 -1.25 10.72 -3.23
N LEU A 121 -0.69 9.52 -2.98
CA LEU A 121 -1.36 8.38 -2.32
C LEU A 121 -0.41 7.50 -1.49
N CYS A 122 0.53 8.09 -0.77
CA CYS A 122 1.20 7.32 0.28
C CYS A 122 1.59 8.25 1.43
N LEU A 123 0.87 8.18 2.55
CA LEU A 123 1.42 8.59 3.83
C LEU A 123 2.03 7.36 4.51
N CYS A 124 3.25 7.03 4.10
CA CYS A 124 4.25 6.74 5.11
C CYS A 124 4.94 8.08 5.39
N GLU A 125 4.71 8.66 6.57
CA GLU A 125 5.62 9.71 7.03
C GLU A 125 7.01 9.09 7.23
N SER A 126 7.83 9.13 6.17
CA SER A 126 9.26 9.25 6.37
C SER A 126 9.48 10.65 6.90
N THR A 127 9.56 10.79 8.23
CA THR A 127 10.18 11.97 8.84
C THR A 127 11.58 12.11 8.25
N SER A 128 11.71 12.98 7.26
CA SER A 128 12.97 13.41 6.70
C SER A 128 13.67 14.26 7.76
N THR A 129 14.42 13.62 8.66
CA THR A 129 15.35 14.33 9.53
C THR A 129 16.55 14.81 8.71
N SER A 130 16.34 15.85 7.92
CA SER A 130 17.40 16.74 7.46
C SER A 130 16.88 18.18 7.49
N GLY A 131 16.71 18.70 8.69
CA GLY A 131 16.45 20.12 8.94
C GLY A 131 17.17 20.50 10.22
N GLY A 132 18.39 21.03 10.09
CA GLY A 132 19.05 21.70 11.20
C GLY A 132 18.26 22.94 11.57
N VAL A 133 17.87 23.06 12.84
CA VAL A 133 17.38 24.31 13.41
C VAL A 133 18.03 24.50 14.76
N ASP A 134 18.66 25.66 14.89
CA ASP A 134 19.43 26.14 16.02
C ASP A 134 18.65 26.07 17.34
N CYS A 135 19.25 25.42 18.33
CA CYS A 135 18.81 25.47 19.72
C CYS A 135 19.22 26.80 20.36
N HIS A 136 18.28 27.71 20.54
CA HIS A 136 18.33 28.69 21.61
C HIS A 136 17.00 28.70 22.34
N CYS A 137 16.96 28.12 23.54
CA CYS A 137 16.35 28.75 24.71
C CYS A 137 16.74 28.01 25.99
N LEU A 138 16.93 28.82 27.02
CA LEU A 138 17.62 28.57 28.28
C LEU A 138 16.81 27.66 29.22
N ALA A 139 17.49 26.74 29.90
CA ALA A 139 16.96 26.05 31.07
C ALA A 139 17.91 26.28 32.25
N GLU A 140 17.36 26.81 33.35
CA GLU A 140 17.96 26.73 34.68
C GLU A 140 17.04 25.96 35.64
N PRO A 141 17.59 25.35 36.71
CA PRO A 141 17.13 24.07 37.23
C PRO A 141 16.48 24.16 38.62
N SER A 142 15.53 23.27 38.89
CA SER A 142 15.15 22.83 40.24
C SER A 142 14.37 21.51 40.11
N SER A 143 14.43 20.51 40.96
CA SER A 143 15.22 20.22 42.15
C SER A 143 15.13 18.72 42.40
N LYS A 144 16.20 18.18 43.00
CA LYS A 144 16.38 16.84 43.58
C LYS A 144 15.12 16.24 44.21
N GLU A 145 14.87 14.98 43.90
CA GLU A 145 14.53 13.95 44.90
C GLU A 145 15.01 12.57 44.45
N THR A 146 15.59 11.85 45.41
CA THR A 146 16.31 10.58 45.28
C THR A 146 15.49 9.50 45.99
N CYS A 147 15.40 8.28 45.44
CA CYS A 147 15.75 7.05 46.17
C CYS A 147 15.47 5.75 45.39
N ASN A 148 16.56 5.00 45.22
CA ASN A 148 16.72 3.56 45.46
C ASN A 148 15.82 2.54 44.75
N GLY A 149 16.39 1.90 43.72
CA GLY A 149 16.05 0.55 43.28
C GLY A 149 17.32 -0.19 42.87
N LYS A 150 17.60 -1.31 43.55
CA LYS A 150 18.85 -2.07 43.53
C LYS A 150 19.08 -2.83 42.21
N TYR A 151 20.30 -2.78 41.67
CA TYR A 151 20.83 -3.78 40.74
C TYR A 151 21.30 -5.03 41.49
N PRO A 152 21.37 -6.17 40.80
CA PRO A 152 22.59 -6.96 40.83
C PRO A 152 23.18 -7.15 39.42
N ALA A 153 24.50 -7.00 39.36
CA ALA A 153 25.37 -7.26 38.21
C ALA A 153 25.90 -8.73 38.26
N PRO A 154 26.60 -9.19 37.21
CA PRO A 154 26.58 -10.58 36.74
C PRO A 154 27.72 -11.46 37.27
N PHE A 155 27.64 -12.77 37.01
CA PHE A 155 28.78 -13.68 37.09
C PHE A 155 28.97 -14.46 35.76
N ASN A 156 30.23 -14.43 35.31
CA ASN A 156 30.80 -15.01 34.10
C ASN A 156 30.92 -16.54 34.14
N LYS A 157 30.87 -17.20 32.97
CA LYS A 157 32.05 -17.85 32.35
C LYS A 157 31.73 -18.50 30.98
N GLU A 158 32.42 -17.97 29.98
CA GLU A 158 33.11 -18.63 28.84
C GLU A 158 32.80 -20.09 28.49
N GLN A 159 32.51 -20.32 27.20
CA GLN A 159 33.23 -21.32 26.43
C GLN A 159 33.24 -20.98 24.93
N GLU A 160 34.42 -20.63 24.44
CA GLU A 160 34.82 -20.56 23.03
C GLU A 160 34.86 -21.97 22.43
N VAL A 161 34.34 -22.14 21.20
CA VAL A 161 34.90 -23.11 20.25
C VAL A 161 34.93 -22.44 18.87
N ASP A 162 36.17 -22.24 18.45
CA ASP A 162 36.67 -21.77 17.17
C ASP A 162 36.67 -22.95 16.18
N ASP A 163 36.09 -22.82 14.99
CA ASP A 163 36.60 -23.54 13.81
C ASP A 163 36.20 -22.80 12.52
N CYS A 164 37.14 -21.96 12.08
CA CYS A 164 37.13 -21.27 10.80
C CYS A 164 37.69 -22.22 9.73
N LYS A 165 36.89 -22.58 8.72
CA LYS A 165 37.40 -23.24 7.50
C LYS A 165 37.01 -22.44 6.26
N SER A 166 38.04 -21.76 5.77
CA SER A 166 38.30 -21.15 4.47
C SER A 166 37.52 -21.72 3.27
N LEU A 167 36.92 -20.80 2.52
CA LEU A 167 36.59 -20.90 1.10
C LEU A 167 37.85 -21.12 0.24
N PRO A 168 37.75 -21.88 -0.87
CA PRO A 168 38.60 -21.65 -2.03
C PRO A 168 37.89 -20.77 -3.08
N ASN A 169 38.61 -19.76 -3.55
CA ASN A 169 38.31 -18.97 -4.74
C ASN A 169 38.13 -19.87 -5.97
N GLN A 170 37.08 -19.62 -6.74
CA GLN A 170 37.09 -19.89 -8.18
C GLN A 170 36.14 -18.92 -8.90
N ASP A 171 36.72 -17.81 -9.34
CA ASP A 171 36.20 -17.01 -10.43
C ASP A 171 36.29 -17.81 -11.74
N THR A 172 35.36 -17.50 -12.64
CA THR A 172 35.32 -17.78 -14.09
C THR A 172 34.68 -19.10 -14.55
N LEU A 173 33.69 -18.92 -15.44
CA LEU A 173 33.01 -19.88 -16.32
C LEU A 173 31.82 -20.61 -15.69
N TYR A 174 30.60 -20.15 -15.98
CA TYR A 174 29.57 -20.95 -16.66
C TYR A 174 28.47 -20.02 -17.19
N ALA A 175 28.65 -19.60 -18.44
CA ALA A 175 27.53 -19.34 -19.32
C ALA A 175 26.98 -20.70 -19.80
N SER A 176 25.66 -20.77 -20.03
CA SER A 176 24.94 -21.84 -20.73
C SER A 176 24.77 -23.17 -19.98
N SER A 177 23.56 -23.38 -19.44
CA SER A 177 22.66 -24.46 -19.89
C SER A 177 21.52 -24.65 -18.88
N CYS A 178 20.32 -24.19 -19.23
CA CYS A 178 19.05 -24.79 -18.84
C CYS A 178 17.97 -24.27 -19.79
N CYS A 179 17.93 -24.85 -20.98
CA CYS A 179 16.78 -24.77 -21.86
C CYS A 179 15.84 -25.93 -21.52
N ASN A 180 14.66 -25.62 -20.99
CA ASN A 180 13.46 -26.40 -21.21
C ASN A 180 12.29 -25.43 -21.39
N GLY A 181 11.56 -25.65 -22.48
CA GLY A 181 10.72 -24.65 -23.15
C GLY A 181 9.62 -24.03 -22.30
N LYS A 182 9.63 -22.70 -22.25
CA LYS A 182 8.43 -21.88 -22.25
C LYS A 182 8.62 -20.81 -23.32
N VAL A 183 7.57 -20.57 -24.09
CA VAL A 183 7.51 -19.55 -25.14
C VAL A 183 7.96 -18.23 -24.53
N SER A 184 9.11 -17.72 -24.97
CA SER A 184 9.55 -16.37 -24.62
C SER A 184 8.69 -15.41 -25.44
N SER A 185 7.66 -14.83 -24.82
CA SER A 185 7.13 -13.58 -25.33
C SER A 185 8.25 -12.54 -25.28
N SER A 186 8.39 -11.75 -26.34
CA SER A 186 9.16 -10.51 -26.28
C SER A 186 8.59 -9.63 -25.16
N PRO A 187 9.42 -8.89 -24.41
CA PRO A 187 8.91 -7.90 -23.46
C PRO A 187 7.90 -6.98 -24.18
N PRO A 188 6.74 -6.65 -23.58
CA PRO A 188 5.82 -5.68 -24.13
C PRO A 188 6.55 -4.40 -24.58
N GLU A 189 6.18 -3.81 -25.71
CA GLU A 189 6.88 -2.64 -26.31
C GLU A 189 6.98 -1.45 -25.34
N TRP A 190 6.04 -1.31 -24.41
CA TRP A 190 6.04 -0.26 -23.37
C TRP A 190 7.05 -0.48 -22.23
N LEU A 191 7.76 -1.62 -22.19
CA LEU A 191 8.90 -1.86 -21.30
C LEU A 191 10.24 -1.43 -21.91
N ASP A 192 10.24 -0.85 -23.12
CA ASP A 192 11.47 -0.36 -23.74
C ASP A 192 12.16 0.68 -22.83
N PRO A 193 13.43 0.46 -22.44
CA PRO A 193 14.21 1.44 -21.69
C PRO A 193 14.26 2.84 -22.33
N SER A 194 14.06 2.95 -23.65
CA SER A 194 13.99 4.22 -24.37
C SER A 194 12.75 5.07 -24.01
N LEU A 195 11.72 4.47 -23.41
CA LEU A 195 10.49 5.12 -22.94
C LEU A 195 10.56 5.53 -21.45
N GLN A 196 11.71 5.38 -20.79
CA GLN A 196 11.89 5.79 -19.40
C GLN A 196 11.79 7.31 -19.25
N LEU A 197 10.63 7.77 -18.79
CA LEU A 197 10.41 9.15 -18.37
C LEU A 197 11.19 9.39 -17.07
N HIS A 198 11.73 10.61 -16.91
CA HIS A 198 12.22 11.05 -15.61
C HIS A 198 11.02 11.22 -14.67
N VAL A 199 10.91 10.35 -13.67
CA VAL A 199 9.80 10.36 -12.71
C VAL A 199 10.24 11.04 -11.41
N PRO A 200 9.40 11.94 -10.84
CA PRO A 200 9.64 12.49 -9.52
C PRO A 200 9.88 11.41 -8.46
N LEU A 201 10.82 11.64 -7.53
CA LEU A 201 11.14 10.69 -6.46
C LEU A 201 9.92 10.26 -5.63
N VAL A 202 8.95 11.17 -5.44
CA VAL A 202 7.70 10.89 -4.72
C VAL A 202 6.90 9.72 -5.31
N ASP A 203 6.99 9.47 -6.62
CA ASP A 203 6.32 8.33 -7.25
C ASP A 203 7.10 7.03 -7.04
N VAL A 204 8.43 7.08 -7.04
CA VAL A 204 9.25 5.91 -6.71
C VAL A 204 9.13 5.56 -5.22
N ASP A 205 8.92 6.54 -4.34
CA ASP A 205 8.63 6.29 -2.93
C ASP A 205 7.31 5.52 -2.74
N LYS A 206 6.32 5.70 -3.62
CA LYS A 206 5.11 4.86 -3.63
C LYS A 206 5.45 3.40 -3.95
N VAL A 207 6.36 3.13 -4.89
CA VAL A 207 6.84 1.75 -5.15
C VAL A 207 7.47 1.14 -3.89
N ARG A 208 8.26 1.93 -3.14
CA ARG A 208 8.81 1.49 -1.84
C ARG A 208 7.69 1.23 -0.83
N CYS A 209 6.61 2.02 -0.82
CA CYS A 209 5.41 1.74 -0.04
C CYS A 209 4.79 0.40 -0.44
N ILE A 210 4.65 0.10 -1.73
CA ILE A 210 4.09 -1.17 -2.21
C ILE A 210 4.91 -2.35 -1.67
N ILE A 211 6.23 -2.30 -1.75
CA ILE A 211 7.09 -3.38 -1.22
C ILE A 211 6.83 -3.63 0.28
N ARG A 212 6.54 -2.59 1.08
CA ARG A 212 6.15 -2.77 2.49
C ARG A 212 4.71 -3.27 2.66
N ASN A 213 3.78 -2.84 1.80
CA ASN A 213 2.39 -3.36 1.80
C ASN A 213 2.34 -4.86 1.47
N ILE A 214 3.25 -5.35 0.61
CA ILE A 214 3.41 -6.79 0.36
C ILE A 214 3.70 -7.54 1.67
N VAL A 215 4.51 -6.97 2.58
CA VAL A 215 4.78 -7.59 3.88
C VAL A 215 3.50 -7.69 4.72
N ARG A 216 2.74 -6.60 4.80
CA ARG A 216 1.47 -6.55 5.54
C ARG A 216 0.51 -7.62 5.04
N ASP A 217 0.28 -7.68 3.73
CA ASP A 217 -0.79 -8.50 3.16
C ASP A 217 -0.39 -9.93 2.80
N TRP A 218 0.89 -10.18 2.47
CA TRP A 218 1.32 -11.43 1.84
C TRP A 218 2.58 -12.04 2.43
N ALA A 219 3.11 -11.52 3.55
CA ALA A 219 4.19 -12.17 4.26
C ALA A 219 3.73 -12.68 5.63
N ASN A 220 4.35 -13.75 6.10
CA ASN A 220 4.17 -14.23 7.48
C ASN A 220 4.59 -13.17 8.52
N GLU A 221 5.56 -12.31 8.18
CA GLU A 221 5.97 -11.20 9.04
C GLU A 221 4.82 -10.20 9.30
N GLY A 222 3.90 -10.03 8.35
CA GLY A 222 2.70 -9.20 8.50
C GLY A 222 1.56 -9.86 9.29
N GLN A 223 1.67 -11.15 9.65
CA GLN A 223 0.57 -11.89 10.29
C GLN A 223 0.07 -11.20 11.57
N LYS A 224 0.97 -10.68 12.42
CA LYS A 224 0.57 -9.96 13.64
C LYS A 224 -0.28 -8.73 13.33
N GLU A 225 0.07 -7.98 12.29
CA GLU A 225 -0.66 -6.78 11.89
C GLU A 225 -2.04 -7.15 11.31
N ARG A 226 -2.11 -8.21 10.50
CA ARG A 226 -3.39 -8.78 10.01
C ARG A 226 -4.24 -9.36 11.14
N ASP A 227 -3.64 -9.95 12.15
CA ASP A 227 -4.34 -10.45 13.33
C ASP A 227 -4.98 -9.33 14.15
N GLN A 228 -4.38 -8.13 14.13
CA GLN A 228 -4.92 -6.96 14.80
C GLN A 228 -5.98 -6.26 13.94
N CYS A 229 -5.86 -6.30 12.60
CA CYS A 229 -6.78 -5.62 11.68
C CYS A 229 -7.86 -6.53 11.09
N TYR A 230 -7.47 -7.61 10.42
CA TYR A 230 -8.38 -8.45 9.62
C TYR A 230 -9.15 -9.43 10.49
N ARG A 231 -8.51 -10.08 11.47
CA ARG A 231 -9.19 -11.05 12.34
C ARG A 231 -10.45 -10.49 13.03
N PRO A 232 -10.45 -9.29 13.66
CA PRO A 232 -11.66 -8.74 14.26
C PRO A 232 -12.81 -8.51 13.27
N ILE A 233 -12.48 -8.15 12.02
CA ILE A 233 -13.46 -7.98 10.93
C ILE A 233 -14.03 -9.33 10.52
N LEU A 234 -13.16 -10.32 10.30
CA LEU A 234 -13.53 -11.67 9.89
C LEU A 234 -14.42 -12.36 10.93
N GLU A 235 -14.04 -12.29 12.21
CA GLU A 235 -14.84 -12.81 13.32
C GLU A 235 -16.23 -12.15 13.42
N GLU A 236 -16.30 -10.86 13.12
CA GLU A 236 -17.56 -10.11 13.13
C GLU A 236 -18.46 -10.51 11.95
N LEU A 237 -17.89 -10.71 10.76
CA LEU A 237 -18.61 -11.27 9.61
C LEU A 237 -19.12 -12.69 9.90
N GLU A 238 -18.31 -13.53 10.54
CA GLU A 238 -18.74 -14.87 10.95
C GLU A 238 -19.91 -14.84 11.94
N ARG A 239 -19.84 -13.95 12.93
CA ARG A 239 -20.91 -13.74 13.92
C ARG A 239 -22.22 -13.27 13.28
N LEU A 240 -22.13 -12.37 12.30
CA LEU A 240 -23.28 -11.73 11.65
C LEU A 240 -23.95 -12.61 10.60
N PHE A 241 -23.18 -13.47 9.95
CA PHE A 241 -23.65 -14.34 8.88
C PHE A 241 -23.36 -15.82 9.20
N PRO A 242 -23.90 -16.43 10.27
CA PRO A 242 -23.53 -17.80 10.66
C PRO A 242 -24.06 -18.89 9.71
N ASN A 243 -25.15 -18.62 9.00
CA ASN A 243 -25.86 -19.58 8.15
C ASN A 243 -25.64 -19.27 6.65
N ARG A 244 -24.39 -19.26 6.20
CA ARG A 244 -24.05 -19.02 4.78
C ARG A 244 -24.37 -20.24 3.94
N SER A 245 -24.81 -20.01 2.71
CA SER A 245 -25.02 -21.06 1.71
C SER A 245 -24.06 -20.84 0.55
N ASN A 246 -23.53 -21.94 -0.02
CA ASN A 246 -22.68 -21.85 -1.21
C ASN A 246 -23.47 -21.45 -2.46
N GLU A 247 -24.78 -21.74 -2.51
CA GLU A 247 -25.64 -21.41 -3.64
C GLU A 247 -25.95 -19.91 -3.71
N ASN A 248 -26.13 -19.27 -2.55
CA ASN A 248 -26.38 -17.84 -2.42
C ASN A 248 -25.50 -17.27 -1.30
N PRO A 249 -24.19 -17.06 -1.58
CA PRO A 249 -23.28 -16.48 -0.60
C PRO A 249 -23.63 -14.99 -0.37
N PRO A 250 -23.51 -14.48 0.86
CA PRO A 250 -23.66 -13.06 1.13
C PRO A 250 -22.61 -12.23 0.38
N THR A 251 -23.02 -11.07 -0.15
CA THR A 251 -22.13 -10.17 -0.88
C THR A 251 -21.39 -9.22 0.06
N CYS A 252 -20.08 -9.09 -0.11
CA CYS A 252 -19.24 -8.21 0.72
C CYS A 252 -18.37 -7.30 -0.14
N LEU A 253 -18.53 -5.98 -0.01
CA LEU A 253 -17.67 -4.99 -0.65
C LEU A 253 -16.55 -4.57 0.29
N VAL A 254 -15.33 -4.48 -0.23
CA VAL A 254 -14.14 -4.02 0.50
C VAL A 254 -13.50 -2.83 -0.23
N PRO A 255 -13.94 -1.58 0.04
CA PRO A 255 -13.32 -0.39 -0.53
C PRO A 255 -11.89 -0.19 -0.03
N GLY A 256 -10.98 0.26 -0.90
CA GLY A 256 -9.57 0.41 -0.56
C GLY A 256 -8.90 -0.92 -0.21
N ALA A 257 -9.12 -1.95 -1.04
CA ALA A 257 -8.69 -3.30 -0.76
C ALA A 257 -7.16 -3.51 -0.82
N GLY A 258 -6.39 -2.51 -1.28
CA GLY A 258 -4.93 -2.58 -1.34
C GLY A 258 -4.45 -3.77 -2.17
N LEU A 259 -3.70 -4.69 -1.55
CA LEU A 259 -3.20 -5.88 -2.24
C LEU A 259 -4.18 -7.07 -2.20
N GLY A 260 -5.42 -6.85 -1.72
CA GLY A 260 -6.54 -7.78 -1.85
C GLY A 260 -6.60 -8.89 -0.79
N ARG A 261 -5.69 -8.90 0.20
CA ARG A 261 -5.64 -9.98 1.21
C ARG A 261 -6.92 -10.10 2.03
N LEU A 262 -7.46 -8.99 2.52
CA LEU A 262 -8.69 -9.00 3.32
C LEU A 262 -9.89 -9.47 2.49
N ALA A 263 -10.03 -8.98 1.25
CA ALA A 263 -11.09 -9.42 0.35
C ALA A 263 -11.00 -10.92 0.03
N LEU A 264 -9.77 -11.45 -0.13
CA LEU A 264 -9.54 -12.88 -0.30
C LEU A 264 -9.93 -13.67 0.96
N GLU A 265 -9.52 -13.25 2.16
CA GLU A 265 -9.87 -13.96 3.40
C GLU A 265 -11.39 -13.93 3.66
N ILE A 266 -12.08 -12.84 3.32
CA ILE A 266 -13.54 -12.78 3.37
C ILE A 266 -14.16 -13.77 2.36
N SER A 267 -13.57 -13.93 1.17
CA SER A 267 -13.99 -14.96 0.23
C SER A 267 -13.83 -16.37 0.82
N CYS A 268 -12.69 -16.65 1.45
CA CYS A 268 -12.43 -17.93 2.12
C CYS A 268 -13.46 -18.27 3.23
N LEU A 269 -14.11 -17.26 3.83
CA LEU A 269 -15.20 -17.48 4.78
C LEU A 269 -16.54 -17.88 4.13
N GLY A 270 -16.63 -17.87 2.79
CA GLY A 270 -17.83 -18.22 2.03
C GLY A 270 -18.68 -17.03 1.58
N PHE A 271 -18.10 -15.83 1.48
CA PHE A 271 -18.76 -14.65 0.92
C PHE A 271 -18.49 -14.54 -0.59
N ALA A 272 -19.37 -13.87 -1.32
CA ALA A 272 -19.06 -13.29 -2.62
C ALA A 272 -18.43 -11.92 -2.37
N SER A 273 -17.09 -11.87 -2.29
CA SER A 273 -16.36 -10.67 -1.93
C SER A 273 -15.79 -9.93 -3.14
N GLN A 274 -15.95 -8.62 -3.15
CA GLN A 274 -15.31 -7.75 -4.13
C GLN A 274 -14.42 -6.75 -3.40
N GLY A 275 -13.13 -6.76 -3.70
CA GLY A 275 -12.26 -5.65 -3.34
C GLY A 275 -12.39 -4.53 -4.38
N ASN A 276 -12.29 -3.27 -3.95
CA ASN A 276 -12.17 -2.12 -4.82
C ASN A 276 -10.86 -1.39 -4.55
N GLU A 277 -10.13 -1.06 -5.61
CA GLU A 277 -8.86 -0.33 -5.53
C GLU A 277 -8.72 0.57 -6.76
N PHE A 278 -8.21 1.79 -6.57
CA PHE A 278 -8.06 2.74 -7.66
C PHE A 278 -6.59 3.03 -8.00
N SER A 279 -5.69 2.76 -7.06
CA SER A 279 -4.26 2.99 -7.26
C SER A 279 -3.69 1.90 -8.15
N TYR A 280 -3.29 2.28 -9.37
CA TYR A 280 -2.56 1.39 -10.27
C TYR A 280 -1.27 0.81 -9.65
N TYR A 281 -0.65 1.50 -8.69
CA TYR A 281 0.45 0.93 -7.92
C TYR A 281 0.03 -0.36 -7.20
N MET A 282 -1.09 -0.31 -6.48
CA MET A 282 -1.64 -1.46 -5.76
C MET A 282 -2.18 -2.51 -6.73
N MET A 283 -2.91 -2.10 -7.78
CA MET A 283 -3.54 -3.02 -8.73
C MET A 283 -2.54 -3.87 -9.52
N ILE A 284 -1.44 -3.28 -10.00
CA ILE A 284 -0.39 -4.03 -10.71
C ILE A 284 0.16 -5.14 -9.80
N CYS A 285 0.44 -4.80 -8.53
CA CYS A 285 1.00 -5.73 -7.57
C CYS A 285 -0.02 -6.77 -7.10
N SER A 286 -1.26 -6.37 -6.82
CA SER A 286 -2.34 -7.25 -6.39
C SER A 286 -2.69 -8.27 -7.47
N SER A 287 -2.78 -7.84 -8.73
CA SER A 287 -3.01 -8.73 -9.87
C SER A 287 -1.91 -9.78 -9.99
N PHE A 288 -0.63 -9.37 -9.87
CA PHE A 288 0.48 -10.32 -9.92
C PHE A 288 0.41 -11.36 -8.79
N ILE A 289 0.21 -10.91 -7.55
CA ILE A 289 0.16 -11.83 -6.41
C ILE A 289 -1.03 -12.78 -6.53
N LEU A 290 -2.22 -12.26 -6.81
CA LEU A 290 -3.46 -13.04 -6.84
C LEU A 290 -3.53 -14.01 -8.03
N ASN A 291 -3.00 -13.64 -9.20
CA ASN A 291 -3.23 -14.37 -10.45
C ASN A 291 -2.00 -15.10 -10.99
N HIS A 292 -0.78 -14.65 -10.67
CA HIS A 292 0.44 -15.15 -11.31
C HIS A 292 1.38 -15.92 -10.39
N THR A 293 1.25 -15.79 -9.06
CA THR A 293 2.01 -16.63 -8.12
C THR A 293 1.55 -18.08 -8.20
N GLN A 294 2.50 -19.01 -8.06
CA GLN A 294 2.29 -20.45 -8.27
C GLN A 294 2.38 -21.25 -6.97
N ALA A 295 3.04 -20.70 -5.95
CA ALA A 295 3.23 -21.37 -4.67
C ALA A 295 3.43 -20.37 -3.53
N ALA A 296 3.16 -20.83 -2.31
CA ALA A 296 3.56 -20.09 -1.12
C ALA A 296 5.10 -20.02 -1.03
N GLY A 297 5.62 -18.85 -0.69
CA GLY A 297 7.04 -18.56 -0.54
C GLY A 297 7.83 -18.54 -1.84
N GLU A 298 7.17 -18.42 -2.98
CA GLU A 298 7.80 -18.40 -4.32
C GLU A 298 8.81 -17.25 -4.48
N TRP A 299 8.54 -16.10 -3.91
CA TRP A 299 9.32 -14.88 -4.07
C TRP A 299 10.01 -14.49 -2.76
N THR A 300 11.16 -13.82 -2.89
CA THR A 300 11.88 -13.20 -1.78
C THR A 300 12.11 -11.73 -2.07
N ILE A 301 11.71 -10.87 -1.14
CA ILE A 301 11.88 -9.41 -1.22
C ILE A 301 12.65 -8.88 -0.01
N PHE A 302 13.17 -7.66 -0.14
CA PHE A 302 13.95 -6.93 0.85
C PHE A 302 13.31 -5.57 1.16
N PRO A 303 12.21 -5.55 1.95
CA PRO A 303 11.34 -4.39 2.12
C PRO A 303 11.95 -3.27 2.98
N TRP A 304 13.05 -3.52 3.69
CA TRP A 304 13.58 -2.63 4.72
C TRP A 304 14.86 -1.90 4.33
N ILE A 305 15.34 -2.08 3.10
CA ILE A 305 16.66 -1.61 2.67
C ILE A 305 16.75 -0.10 2.42
N HIS A 306 15.62 0.60 2.28
CA HIS A 306 15.55 1.99 1.82
C HIS A 306 15.93 3.05 2.88
N SER A 307 16.19 2.65 4.13
CA SER A 307 16.60 3.58 5.20
C SER A 307 17.62 2.96 6.15
N ASN A 308 18.64 3.73 6.53
CA ASN A 308 19.60 3.38 7.58
C ASN A 308 19.13 3.81 8.98
N CYS A 309 18.04 4.57 9.07
CA CYS A 309 17.57 5.09 10.35
C CYS A 309 16.88 3.99 11.16
N ASN A 310 16.95 4.10 12.49
CA ASN A 310 16.22 3.26 13.45
C ASN A 310 16.42 1.75 13.27
N SER A 311 17.55 1.33 12.68
CA SER A 311 17.91 -0.08 12.52
C SER A 311 18.76 -0.53 13.70
N VAL A 312 18.34 -1.61 14.37
CA VAL A 312 19.09 -2.21 15.49
C VAL A 312 20.37 -2.89 14.99
N SER A 313 20.30 -3.53 13.82
CA SER A 313 21.45 -4.17 13.17
C SER A 313 21.36 -4.10 11.64
N ASP A 314 22.51 -4.26 10.96
CA ASP A 314 22.55 -4.39 9.50
C ASP A 314 21.73 -5.58 9.00
N ASN A 315 21.71 -6.68 9.78
CA ASN A 315 20.93 -7.87 9.46
C ASN A 315 19.42 -7.60 9.50
N ASP A 316 18.96 -6.66 10.33
CA ASP A 316 17.55 -6.28 10.35
C ASP A 316 17.18 -5.51 9.09
N GLN A 317 18.04 -4.61 8.60
CA GLN A 317 17.83 -3.88 7.37
C GLN A 317 17.90 -4.79 6.13
N LEU A 318 18.85 -5.73 6.10
CA LEU A 318 19.15 -6.61 4.98
C LEU A 318 18.34 -7.91 4.95
N ARG A 319 17.40 -8.10 5.89
CA ARG A 319 16.70 -9.38 6.00
C ARG A 319 15.80 -9.66 4.78
N PRO A 320 15.79 -10.91 4.29
CA PRO A 320 14.83 -11.35 3.28
C PRO A 320 13.45 -11.58 3.90
N VAL A 321 12.40 -11.38 3.11
CA VAL A 321 11.01 -11.70 3.43
C VAL A 321 10.43 -12.54 2.28
N SER A 322 9.91 -13.72 2.61
CA SER A 322 9.33 -14.66 1.63
C SER A 322 7.83 -14.42 1.45
N VAL A 323 7.36 -14.42 0.20
CA VAL A 323 5.99 -14.09 -0.21
C VAL A 323 5.54 -14.89 -1.45
N PRO A 324 4.24 -15.14 -1.65
CA PRO A 324 3.17 -14.95 -0.67
C PRO A 324 3.21 -16.04 0.41
N ASP A 325 2.75 -15.76 1.64
CA ASP A 325 2.71 -16.73 2.74
C ASP A 325 1.63 -17.82 2.56
N ILE A 326 0.64 -17.54 1.73
CA ILE A 326 -0.36 -18.48 1.23
C ILE A 326 -0.41 -18.40 -0.30
N HIS A 327 -0.72 -19.50 -0.99
CA HIS A 327 -0.96 -19.46 -2.44
C HIS A 327 -2.43 -19.09 -2.72
N PRO A 328 -2.73 -17.93 -3.33
CA PRO A 328 -4.09 -17.42 -3.46
C PRO A 328 -5.06 -18.37 -4.17
N ALA A 329 -4.64 -18.98 -5.28
CA ALA A 329 -5.51 -19.87 -6.05
C ALA A 329 -5.90 -21.17 -5.30
N SER A 330 -5.16 -21.55 -4.26
CA SER A 330 -5.49 -22.69 -3.38
C SER A 330 -6.00 -22.28 -2.00
N ALA A 331 -6.31 -21.00 -1.77
CA ALA A 331 -6.74 -20.50 -0.47
C ALA A 331 -8.19 -20.86 -0.11
N GLY A 332 -8.95 -21.46 -1.04
CA GLY A 332 -10.36 -21.81 -0.82
C GLY A 332 -11.32 -20.64 -1.01
N ILE A 333 -11.02 -19.74 -1.95
CA ILE A 333 -11.91 -18.65 -2.37
C ILE A 333 -13.20 -19.20 -3.02
N THR A 334 -14.29 -18.44 -2.92
CA THR A 334 -15.51 -18.68 -3.68
C THR A 334 -15.37 -18.22 -5.13
N GLU A 335 -16.27 -18.67 -6.00
CA GLU A 335 -16.40 -18.13 -7.37
C GLU A 335 -16.78 -16.64 -7.40
N GLY A 336 -17.21 -16.08 -6.26
CA GLY A 336 -17.59 -14.68 -6.12
C GLY A 336 -16.45 -13.73 -5.73
N PHE A 337 -15.20 -14.20 -5.63
CA PHE A 337 -14.05 -13.33 -5.38
C PHE A 337 -13.71 -12.48 -6.61
N SER A 338 -13.63 -11.16 -6.46
CA SER A 338 -13.22 -10.26 -7.54
C SER A 338 -12.50 -9.01 -7.01
N MET A 339 -11.78 -8.33 -7.90
CA MET A 339 -11.19 -7.00 -7.66
C MET A 339 -11.71 -6.04 -8.73
N CYS A 340 -12.23 -4.89 -8.31
CA CYS A 340 -12.73 -3.83 -9.18
C CYS A 340 -11.75 -2.65 -9.16
N GLY A 341 -11.24 -2.30 -10.34
CA GLY A 341 -10.40 -1.12 -10.55
C GLY A 341 -11.23 0.15 -10.71
N GLY A 342 -10.93 1.20 -9.96
CA GLY A 342 -11.56 2.51 -10.11
C GLY A 342 -11.82 3.23 -8.80
N ASP A 343 -12.11 4.53 -8.87
CA ASP A 343 -12.45 5.33 -7.70
C ASP A 343 -13.76 4.84 -7.04
N PHE A 344 -13.76 4.72 -5.72
CA PHE A 344 -14.90 4.20 -4.97
C PHE A 344 -16.18 5.00 -5.21
N VAL A 345 -16.09 6.32 -5.24
CA VAL A 345 -17.25 7.18 -5.45
C VAL A 345 -17.78 6.99 -6.86
N GLU A 346 -16.91 7.01 -7.86
CA GLU A 346 -17.29 6.86 -9.27
C GLU A 346 -17.94 5.50 -9.55
N VAL A 347 -17.34 4.41 -9.09
CA VAL A 347 -17.83 3.05 -9.33
C VAL A 347 -19.14 2.77 -8.58
N TYR A 348 -19.22 3.15 -7.30
CA TYR A 348 -20.31 2.71 -6.42
C TYR A 348 -21.42 3.75 -6.23
N SER A 349 -21.29 4.94 -6.83
CA SER A 349 -22.40 5.87 -7.00
C SER A 349 -23.37 5.45 -8.10
N ASP A 350 -23.00 4.50 -8.97
CA ASP A 350 -23.88 4.01 -10.03
C ASP A 350 -25.22 3.46 -9.48
N PRO A 351 -26.38 3.80 -10.08
CA PRO A 351 -27.68 3.33 -9.60
C PRO A 351 -27.82 1.80 -9.49
N SER A 352 -27.09 1.03 -10.31
CA SER A 352 -27.09 -0.43 -10.27
C SER A 352 -26.49 -1.00 -8.98
N GLN A 353 -25.66 -0.23 -8.27
CA GLN A 353 -25.02 -0.64 -7.01
C GLN A 353 -25.91 -0.43 -5.79
N ALA A 354 -27.04 0.28 -5.94
CA ALA A 354 -27.92 0.61 -4.82
C ALA A 354 -28.58 -0.65 -4.23
N GLY A 355 -28.38 -0.89 -2.94
CA GLY A 355 -28.99 -2.03 -2.25
C GLY A 355 -28.49 -3.40 -2.72
N VAL A 356 -27.26 -3.51 -3.20
CA VAL A 356 -26.67 -4.76 -3.72
C VAL A 356 -25.90 -5.54 -2.66
N TRP A 357 -25.34 -4.85 -1.66
CA TRP A 357 -24.34 -5.43 -0.77
C TRP A 357 -24.93 -5.83 0.59
N ASP A 358 -24.69 -7.07 1.03
CA ASP A 358 -25.06 -7.52 2.39
C ASP A 358 -24.14 -6.89 3.45
N ALA A 359 -22.86 -6.73 3.11
CA ALA A 359 -21.85 -6.11 3.95
C ALA A 359 -20.93 -5.15 3.17
N VAL A 360 -20.51 -4.09 3.83
CA VAL A 360 -19.39 -3.23 3.41
C VAL A 360 -18.34 -3.24 4.53
N VAL A 361 -17.09 -3.48 4.16
CA VAL A 361 -15.95 -3.57 5.09
C VAL A 361 -14.93 -2.51 4.72
N THR A 362 -14.68 -1.56 5.61
CA THR A 362 -13.64 -0.53 5.43
C THR A 362 -12.49 -0.77 6.40
N CYS A 363 -11.27 -0.92 5.90
CA CYS A 363 -10.08 -1.13 6.73
C CYS A 363 -8.98 -0.15 6.33
N PHE A 364 -8.67 0.86 7.16
CA PHE A 364 -7.73 1.95 6.82
C PHE A 364 -8.10 2.65 5.50
N PHE A 365 -9.38 3.03 5.36
CA PHE A 365 -9.94 3.56 4.11
C PHE A 365 -10.66 4.91 4.27
N LEU A 366 -11.43 5.12 5.33
CA LEU A 366 -12.31 6.30 5.41
C LEU A 366 -11.57 7.64 5.39
N ASP A 367 -10.34 7.64 5.90
CA ASP A 367 -9.45 8.80 5.97
C ASP A 367 -8.71 9.09 4.65
N THR A 368 -8.93 8.28 3.61
CA THR A 368 -8.46 8.56 2.25
C THR A 368 -9.42 9.44 1.45
N ALA A 369 -10.57 9.82 2.03
CA ALA A 369 -11.58 10.62 1.33
C ALA A 369 -11.22 12.10 1.31
N HIS A 370 -11.43 12.76 0.17
CA HIS A 370 -11.57 14.23 0.12
C HIS A 370 -12.80 14.68 0.91
N ASN A 371 -13.90 13.93 0.78
CA ASN A 371 -15.16 14.17 1.45
C ASN A 371 -15.66 12.86 2.08
N ILE A 372 -15.34 12.66 3.37
CA ILE A 372 -15.78 11.47 4.11
C ILE A 372 -17.30 11.34 4.22
N VAL A 373 -18.05 12.44 4.09
CA VAL A 373 -19.52 12.42 4.11
C VAL A 373 -20.06 11.69 2.87
N GLU A 374 -19.45 11.91 1.72
CA GLU A 374 -19.81 11.23 0.46
C GLU A 374 -19.50 9.73 0.53
N TYR A 375 -18.38 9.34 1.15
CA TYR A 375 -18.10 7.93 1.40
C TYR A 375 -19.21 7.29 2.24
N ILE A 376 -19.62 7.93 3.34
CA ILE A 376 -20.68 7.40 4.24
C ILE A 376 -22.03 7.32 3.51
N GLU A 377 -22.36 8.32 2.68
CA GLU A 377 -23.56 8.32 1.84
C GLU A 377 -23.59 7.12 0.89
N ILE A 378 -22.50 6.88 0.18
CA ILE A 378 -22.39 5.78 -0.78
C ILE A 378 -22.44 4.43 -0.07
N ILE A 379 -21.71 4.26 1.05
CA ILE A 379 -21.80 3.05 1.88
C ILE A 379 -23.25 2.78 2.28
N SER A 380 -23.99 3.80 2.71
CA SER A 380 -25.43 3.66 3.01
C SER A 380 -26.24 3.29 1.78
N LYS A 381 -25.99 3.92 0.63
CA LYS A 381 -26.72 3.67 -0.63
C LYS A 381 -26.55 2.23 -1.12
N VAL A 382 -25.31 1.72 -1.14
CA VAL A 382 -24.99 0.42 -1.74
C VAL A 382 -25.38 -0.77 -0.86
N LEU A 383 -25.46 -0.56 0.45
CA LEU A 383 -25.94 -1.59 1.38
C LEU A 383 -27.42 -1.88 1.17
N LYS A 384 -27.77 -3.17 1.20
CA LYS A 384 -29.16 -3.64 1.36
C LYS A 384 -29.77 -3.06 2.63
N ASP A 385 -31.09 -2.96 2.64
CA ASP A 385 -31.82 -2.68 3.87
C ASP A 385 -31.55 -3.78 4.90
N GLY A 386 -31.10 -3.39 6.10
CA GLY A 386 -30.62 -4.33 7.12
C GLY A 386 -29.17 -4.81 6.91
N GLY A 387 -28.48 -4.38 5.85
CA GLY A 387 -27.08 -4.65 5.60
C GLY A 387 -26.14 -4.02 6.63
N VAL A 388 -24.91 -4.51 6.71
CA VAL A 388 -23.96 -4.14 7.76
C VAL A 388 -22.74 -3.41 7.22
N TRP A 389 -22.27 -2.42 7.97
CA TRP A 389 -21.00 -1.76 7.74
C TRP A 389 -20.06 -2.06 8.91
N ILE A 390 -18.92 -2.70 8.60
CA ILE A 390 -17.85 -2.97 9.55
C ILE A 390 -16.68 -2.07 9.19
N ASN A 391 -16.18 -1.30 10.16
CA ASN A 391 -15.01 -0.44 9.97
C ASN A 391 -13.90 -0.80 10.94
N LEU A 392 -12.65 -0.69 10.49
CA LEU A 392 -11.46 -0.62 11.33
C LEU A 392 -10.46 0.37 10.74
N GLY A 393 -10.20 1.49 11.39
CA GLY A 393 -9.16 2.41 10.93
C GLY A 393 -8.95 3.61 11.83
N PRO A 394 -7.83 4.33 11.66
CA PRO A 394 -7.63 5.65 12.25
C PRO A 394 -8.41 6.73 11.45
N LEU A 395 -8.17 7.99 11.79
CA LEU A 395 -8.60 9.15 11.01
C LEU A 395 -7.38 10.03 10.69
N LEU A 396 -6.44 9.48 9.91
CA LEU A 396 -5.26 10.18 9.43
C LEU A 396 -5.57 10.75 8.03
N TYR A 397 -6.28 11.89 8.01
CA TYR A 397 -6.79 12.48 6.78
C TYR A 397 -5.68 12.78 5.78
N HIS A 398 -5.78 12.12 4.64
CA HIS A 398 -4.70 12.08 3.64
C HIS A 398 -4.40 13.45 3.00
N PHE A 399 -5.40 14.33 2.93
CA PHE A 399 -5.28 15.65 2.28
C PHE A 399 -5.16 16.81 3.28
N ALA A 400 -5.17 16.56 4.60
CA ALA A 400 -5.18 17.60 5.63
C ALA A 400 -3.96 18.53 5.58
N ASP A 401 -2.77 17.98 5.31
CA ASP A 401 -1.50 18.73 5.27
C ASP A 401 -1.02 19.03 3.84
N MET A 402 -1.85 18.76 2.82
CA MET A 402 -1.50 19.04 1.43
C MET A 402 -1.74 20.52 1.12
N TYR A 403 -0.71 21.34 1.31
CA TYR A 403 -0.65 22.71 0.77
C TYR A 403 -0.52 22.66 -0.77
N SER A 404 -1.59 22.29 -1.45
CA SER A 404 -1.70 22.36 -2.91
C SER A 404 -1.97 23.81 -3.31
N PRO A 405 -1.37 24.33 -4.39
CA PRO A 405 -1.74 25.64 -4.95
C PRO A 405 -3.22 25.75 -5.34
N GLU A 406 -3.93 24.62 -5.42
CA GLU A 406 -5.30 24.51 -5.92
C GLU A 406 -6.36 24.40 -4.80
N ASP A 407 -6.01 24.59 -3.53
CA ASP A 407 -6.91 24.46 -2.36
C ASP A 407 -7.76 23.17 -2.45
N GLU A 408 -7.10 22.02 -2.56
CA GLU A 408 -7.78 20.71 -2.65
C GLU A 408 -8.68 20.48 -1.44
N MET A 409 -9.91 20.03 -1.70
CA MET A 409 -10.90 19.79 -0.65
C MET A 409 -10.46 18.64 0.26
N SER A 410 -10.49 18.89 1.57
CA SER A 410 -10.38 17.89 2.63
C SER A 410 -11.39 18.19 3.73
N ILE A 411 -12.27 17.24 4.05
CA ILE A 411 -13.25 17.34 5.13
C ILE A 411 -12.80 16.46 6.30
N ASP A 412 -12.08 17.10 7.24
CA ASP A 412 -11.36 16.42 8.32
C ASP A 412 -12.23 16.36 9.59
N LEU A 413 -13.09 15.35 9.68
CA LEU A 413 -14.03 15.18 10.79
C LEU A 413 -13.41 14.51 12.02
N SER A 414 -13.87 14.90 13.21
CA SER A 414 -13.62 14.10 14.41
C SER A 414 -14.33 12.75 14.32
N LEU A 415 -13.86 11.76 15.07
CA LEU A 415 -14.57 10.47 15.18
C LEU A 415 -16.02 10.66 15.68
N GLU A 416 -16.27 11.60 16.58
CA GLU A 416 -17.64 11.90 17.04
C GLU A 416 -18.53 12.36 15.88
N ASP A 417 -18.01 13.20 14.99
CA ASP A 417 -18.76 13.73 13.85
C ASP A 417 -18.94 12.69 12.75
N VAL A 418 -17.94 11.85 12.46
CA VAL A 418 -18.09 10.69 11.57
C VAL A 418 -19.26 9.81 12.02
N LYS A 419 -19.36 9.54 13.33
CA LYS A 419 -20.46 8.77 13.90
C LYS A 419 -21.80 9.50 13.78
N ARG A 420 -21.85 10.82 14.00
CA ARG A 420 -23.07 11.62 13.78
C ARG A 420 -23.55 11.56 12.34
N VAL A 421 -22.64 11.67 11.37
CA VAL A 421 -22.96 11.56 9.94
C VAL A 421 -23.49 10.15 9.62
N ALA A 422 -22.85 9.10 10.12
CA ALA A 422 -23.34 7.73 9.95
C ALA A 422 -24.77 7.55 10.48
N LEU A 423 -25.06 8.04 11.68
CA LEU A 423 -26.41 8.00 12.26
C LEU A 423 -27.43 8.76 11.41
N HIS A 424 -27.04 9.89 10.81
CA HIS A 424 -27.88 10.65 9.88
C HIS A 424 -28.25 9.84 8.63
N TYR A 425 -27.27 9.12 8.05
CA TYR A 425 -27.48 8.24 6.90
C TYR A 425 -28.15 6.89 7.23
N GLY A 426 -28.78 6.78 8.40
CA GLY A 426 -29.66 5.66 8.73
C GLY A 426 -28.94 4.45 9.34
N PHE A 427 -27.70 4.60 9.79
CA PHE A 427 -27.00 3.55 10.52
C PHE A 427 -27.42 3.48 12.00
N ILE A 428 -27.30 2.29 12.59
CA ILE A 428 -27.46 2.02 14.02
C ILE A 428 -26.23 1.24 14.48
N PHE A 429 -25.64 1.64 15.60
CA PHE A 429 -24.53 0.88 16.21
C PHE A 429 -24.99 -0.45 16.79
N GLU A 430 -24.22 -1.51 16.49
CA GLU A 430 -24.32 -2.80 17.18
C GLU A 430 -23.13 -3.07 18.08
N LYS A 431 -21.92 -2.66 17.64
CA LYS A 431 -20.67 -2.89 18.35
C LYS A 431 -19.71 -1.73 18.12
N GLU A 432 -18.93 -1.42 19.14
CA GLU A 432 -17.86 -0.41 19.08
C GLU A 432 -16.72 -0.81 20.02
N SER A 433 -15.49 -0.57 19.57
CA SER A 433 -14.28 -0.70 20.39
C SER A 433 -13.13 0.09 19.77
N THR A 434 -12.01 0.17 20.48
CA THR A 434 -10.75 0.69 19.95
C THR A 434 -9.73 -0.42 19.89
N ILE A 435 -9.06 -0.57 18.75
CA ILE A 435 -8.08 -1.63 18.51
C ILE A 435 -6.72 -0.99 18.26
N GLU A 436 -5.74 -1.38 19.08
CA GLU A 436 -4.36 -0.98 18.88
C GLU A 436 -3.72 -1.82 17.77
N THR A 437 -3.17 -1.15 16.76
CA THR A 437 -2.54 -1.80 15.61
C THR A 437 -1.42 -0.95 15.00
N THR A 438 -0.76 -1.50 13.99
CA THR A 438 0.26 -0.85 13.18
C THR A 438 -0.14 -0.85 11.71
N TYR A 439 0.62 -0.14 10.87
CA TYR A 439 0.45 -0.18 9.42
C TYR A 439 1.81 -0.28 8.72
N THR A 440 2.06 -1.36 7.98
CA THR A 440 3.31 -1.65 7.26
C THR A 440 4.57 -1.51 8.13
N THR A 441 4.45 -1.79 9.43
CA THR A 441 5.50 -1.46 10.40
C THR A 441 6.60 -2.50 10.42
N ASN A 442 7.85 -2.04 10.36
CA ASN A 442 9.01 -2.87 10.67
C ASN A 442 9.05 -3.14 12.18
N LEU A 443 8.59 -4.31 12.62
CA LEU A 443 8.56 -4.69 14.05
C LEU A 443 9.95 -4.73 14.71
N ARG A 444 11.03 -4.75 13.92
CA ARG A 444 12.43 -4.70 14.41
C ARG A 444 13.02 -3.30 14.40
N SER A 445 12.28 -2.29 13.94
CA SER A 445 12.72 -0.89 13.98
C SER A 445 12.70 -0.36 15.41
N MET A 446 13.67 0.51 15.73
CA MET A 446 13.72 1.28 16.98
C MET A 446 12.58 2.30 17.07
N MET A 447 12.00 2.70 15.94
CA MET A 447 10.84 3.60 15.84
C MET A 447 9.68 2.87 15.19
N GLN A 448 8.52 2.86 15.84
CA GLN A 448 7.30 2.22 15.35
C GLN A 448 6.11 3.15 15.60
N ASN A 449 5.27 3.33 14.58
CA ASN A 449 4.02 4.09 14.69
C ASN A 449 2.90 3.13 15.10
N ARG A 450 2.08 3.55 16.05
CA ARG A 450 0.89 2.80 16.49
C ARG A 450 -0.36 3.63 16.27
N TYR A 451 -1.42 2.94 15.89
CA TYR A 451 -2.75 3.51 15.68
C TYR A 451 -3.70 2.92 16.70
N TYR A 452 -4.54 3.79 17.28
CA TYR A 452 -5.70 3.39 18.06
C TYR A 452 -6.91 3.45 17.14
N ALA A 453 -7.09 2.40 16.34
CA ALA A 453 -8.09 2.34 15.29
C ALA A 453 -9.50 2.20 15.89
N ALA A 454 -10.44 2.97 15.37
CA ALA A 454 -11.84 2.85 15.72
C ALA A 454 -12.43 1.64 15.01
N PHE A 455 -12.94 0.69 15.78
CA PHE A 455 -13.64 -0.49 15.27
C PHE A 455 -15.13 -0.38 15.56
N TRP A 456 -15.98 -0.54 14.55
CA TRP A 456 -17.41 -0.61 14.77
C TRP A 456 -18.11 -1.56 13.80
N THR A 457 -19.29 -1.98 14.24
CA THR A 457 -20.31 -2.61 13.41
C THR A 457 -21.55 -1.75 13.49
N MET A 458 -22.01 -1.30 12.33
CA MET A 458 -23.27 -0.59 12.18
C MET A 458 -24.20 -1.34 11.24
N ARG A 459 -25.50 -1.27 11.50
CA ARG A 459 -26.54 -1.80 10.60
C ARG A 459 -27.33 -0.68 9.96
N LYS A 460 -27.56 -0.75 8.65
CA LYS A 460 -28.48 0.14 7.94
C LYS A 460 -29.91 -0.19 8.33
N LYS A 461 -30.69 0.82 8.75
CA LYS A 461 -32.12 0.67 9.04
C LYS A 461 -32.87 0.10 7.84
N THR A 462 -33.73 -0.89 8.08
CA THR A 462 -34.71 -1.33 7.09
C THR A 462 -35.70 -0.22 6.82
N LYS A 463 -35.96 0.14 5.57
CA LYS A 463 -37.08 1.03 5.26
C LYS A 463 -38.36 0.29 5.65
N ALA A 464 -39.18 0.89 6.51
CA ALA A 464 -40.50 0.36 6.80
C ALA A 464 -41.26 0.26 5.48
N THR A 465 -41.69 -0.95 5.11
CA THR A 465 -42.60 -1.15 3.99
C THR A 465 -43.92 -0.51 4.41
N LEU A 466 -44.21 0.69 3.89
CA LEU A 466 -45.48 1.39 4.11
C LEU A 466 -46.61 0.74 3.32
#